data_AF-A0A3M6XFJ9-F1
#
_entry.id   AF-A0A3M6XFJ9-F1
#
_cell.length_a   1.000
_cell.length_b   1.000
_cell.length_c   1.000
_cell.angle_alpha   90.00
_cell.angle_beta   90.00
_cell.angle_gamma   90.00
#
_symmetry.space_group_name_H-M   'P 1'
#
loop_
_entity.id
_entity.type
_entity.pdbx_description
1 polymer ?
#
loop_
_entity_poly.entity_id
_entity_poly.type
_entity_poly.pdbx_seq_one_letter_code
_entity_poly.pdbx_strand_id
1 'polypeptide(L)'
;MQQPERTTEQAWLIAGLQRLAFVDQDNSSVNDIATWSMRGIGQSWLSRAAPSLVRIDRSNSSTSSDPRTAPPIASSEDENLTAAQLANAERRVGLADYVEARGYLQAASEYLERAVAAAPAQRALSGDLLVTAAEAYLSLGKVSSPRVNERYFRRALQLLGAAAAIQGFALSPDLQSFLDEYRWLIV
;
A
#
# COMPACT_ATOMS: atom_id res chain seq x y z
N MET A 1 -24.77 21.59 -8.07
CA MET A 1 -24.67 22.84 -7.28
C MET A 1 -23.62 22.62 -6.19
N GLN A 2 -22.39 23.12 -6.38
CA GLN A 2 -21.34 23.08 -5.35
C GLN A 2 -21.67 24.11 -4.26
N GLN A 3 -21.56 23.73 -2.99
CA GLN A 3 -21.86 24.60 -1.86
C GLN A 3 -20.68 25.57 -1.66
N PRO A 4 -20.86 26.90 -1.85
CA PRO A 4 -19.77 27.89 -1.83
C PRO A 4 -19.10 28.01 -0.45
N GLU A 5 -19.84 27.71 0.62
CA GLU A 5 -19.34 27.66 2.00
C GLU A 5 -18.22 26.62 2.17
N ARG A 6 -18.36 25.42 1.58
CA ARG A 6 -17.35 24.36 1.69
C ARG A 6 -16.05 24.72 1.01
N THR A 7 -16.10 25.41 -0.13
CA THR A 7 -14.90 25.91 -0.82
C THR A 7 -14.20 27.00 -0.02
N THR A 8 -14.96 27.81 0.72
CA THR A 8 -14.41 28.91 1.53
C THR A 8 -13.74 28.37 2.80
N GLU A 9 -14.36 27.40 3.47
CA GLU A 9 -13.77 26.68 4.60
C GLU A 9 -12.52 25.90 4.19
N GLN A 10 -12.57 25.18 3.06
CA GLN A 10 -11.41 24.46 2.52
C GLN A 10 -10.26 25.41 2.17
N ALA A 11 -10.55 26.56 1.55
CA ALA A 11 -9.54 27.55 1.23
C ALA A 11 -8.91 28.13 2.51
N TRP A 12 -9.70 28.34 3.56
CA TRP A 12 -9.20 28.82 4.85
C TRP A 12 -8.31 27.78 5.55
N LEU A 13 -8.68 26.51 5.47
CA LEU A 13 -7.94 25.39 6.07
C LEU A 13 -6.62 25.15 5.32
N ILE A 14 -6.64 25.19 3.98
CA ILE A 14 -5.44 25.10 3.13
C ILE A 14 -4.52 26.30 3.38
N ALA A 15 -5.06 27.52 3.41
CA ALA A 15 -4.26 28.72 3.69
C ALA A 15 -3.67 28.72 5.11
N GLY A 16 -4.41 28.17 6.09
CA GLY A 16 -3.94 27.94 7.46
C GLY A 16 -2.77 26.96 7.50
N LEU A 17 -2.92 25.79 6.85
CA LEU A 17 -1.85 24.80 6.72
C LEU A 17 -0.62 25.34 5.98
N GLN A 18 -0.82 26.14 4.92
CA GLN A 18 0.25 26.79 4.18
C GLN A 18 0.98 27.84 5.01
N ARG A 19 0.26 28.63 5.83
CA ARG A 19 0.89 29.58 6.76
C ARG A 19 1.65 28.89 7.87
N LEU A 20 1.13 27.78 8.41
CA LEU A 20 1.83 26.99 9.42
C LEU A 20 3.12 26.37 8.85
N ALA A 21 3.06 25.89 7.60
CA ALA A 21 4.23 25.36 6.89
C ALA A 21 5.26 26.43 6.52
N PHE A 22 4.85 27.70 6.36
CA PHE A 22 5.74 28.81 5.96
C PHE A 22 6.43 29.50 7.15
N VAL A 23 5.78 29.58 8.32
CA VAL A 23 6.34 30.23 9.53
C VAL A 23 7.50 29.44 10.14
N ASP A 24 7.65 28.16 9.78
CA ASP A 24 8.48 27.20 10.49
C ASP A 24 9.62 26.64 9.60
N GLN A 25 10.19 27.51 8.76
CA GLN A 25 11.23 27.17 7.78
C GLN A 25 12.57 26.69 8.42
N ASP A 26 12.74 26.84 9.73
CA ASP A 26 13.94 26.45 10.49
C ASP A 26 13.72 25.27 11.48
N ASN A 27 12.53 24.64 11.54
CA ASN A 27 12.20 23.70 12.61
C ASN A 27 11.57 22.37 12.12
N SER A 28 11.72 21.33 12.94
CA SER A 28 11.27 19.96 12.67
C SER A 28 9.74 19.79 12.48
N SER A 29 8.93 20.79 12.83
CA SER A 29 7.45 20.69 12.80
C SER A 29 6.84 20.74 11.39
N VAL A 30 7.40 21.50 10.43
CA VAL A 30 6.94 21.43 9.02
C VAL A 30 7.17 20.05 8.43
N ASN A 31 8.29 19.43 8.79
CA ASN A 31 8.63 18.08 8.37
C ASN A 31 7.62 17.05 8.93
N ASP A 32 7.22 17.18 10.19
CA ASP A 32 6.18 16.36 10.80
C ASP A 32 4.82 16.52 10.09
N ILE A 33 4.43 17.75 9.75
CA ILE A 33 3.18 18.04 9.02
C ILE A 33 3.23 17.46 7.61
N ALA A 34 4.37 17.57 6.93
CA ALA A 34 4.55 17.02 5.59
C ALA A 34 4.44 15.48 5.61
N THR A 35 5.07 14.80 6.57
CA THR A 35 4.96 13.35 6.74
C THR A 35 3.54 12.93 7.07
N TRP A 36 2.88 13.63 7.99
CA TRP A 36 1.49 13.36 8.34
C TRP A 36 0.56 13.53 7.12
N SER A 37 0.77 14.58 6.33
CA SER A 37 0.02 14.84 5.11
C SER A 37 0.26 13.75 4.06
N MET A 38 1.51 13.32 3.85
CA MET A 38 1.85 12.23 2.93
C MET A 38 1.20 10.91 3.36
N ARG A 39 1.23 10.58 4.66
CA ARG A 39 0.54 9.40 5.20
C ARG A 39 -0.96 9.48 4.93
N GLY A 40 -1.59 10.62 5.23
CA GLY A 40 -3.03 10.83 5.03
C GLY A 40 -3.45 10.73 3.56
N ILE A 41 -2.67 11.33 2.65
CA ILE A 41 -2.90 11.23 1.20
C ILE A 41 -2.77 9.76 0.74
N GLY A 42 -1.73 9.06 1.20
CA GLY A 42 -1.53 7.65 0.90
C GLY A 42 -2.70 6.77 1.37
N GLN A 43 -3.19 6.97 2.59
CA GLN A 43 -4.36 6.28 3.13
C GLN A 43 -5.65 6.62 2.37
N SER A 44 -5.80 7.87 1.91
CA SER A 44 -6.94 8.25 1.07
C SER A 44 -6.92 7.50 -0.26
N TRP A 45 -5.76 7.41 -0.93
CA TRP A 45 -5.64 6.60 -2.14
C TRP A 45 -5.88 5.11 -1.90
N LEU A 46 -5.40 4.57 -0.78
CA LEU A 46 -5.63 3.18 -0.40
C LEU A 46 -7.13 2.90 -0.20
N SER A 47 -7.85 3.79 0.48
CA SER A 47 -9.30 3.62 0.68
C SER A 47 -10.09 3.73 -0.64
N ARG A 48 -9.63 4.55 -1.59
CA ARG A 48 -10.20 4.62 -2.94
C ARG A 48 -9.98 3.35 -3.77
N ALA A 49 -8.93 2.57 -3.48
CA ALA A 49 -8.70 1.29 -4.13
C ALA A 49 -9.67 0.18 -3.66
N ALA A 50 -10.22 0.31 -2.44
CA ALA A 50 -10.99 -0.75 -1.78
C ALA A 50 -12.19 -1.27 -2.61
N PRO A 51 -13.03 -0.41 -3.23
CA PRO A 51 -14.15 -0.89 -4.03
C PRO A 51 -13.70 -1.75 -5.22
N SER A 52 -12.63 -1.38 -5.90
CA SER A 52 -12.10 -2.13 -7.06
C SER A 52 -11.50 -3.46 -6.61
N LEU A 53 -10.80 -3.49 -5.47
CA LEU A 53 -10.29 -4.73 -4.88
C LEU A 53 -11.41 -5.72 -4.50
N VAL A 54 -12.52 -5.22 -3.94
CA VAL A 54 -13.69 -6.08 -3.63
C VAL A 54 -14.33 -6.67 -4.89
N ARG A 55 -14.40 -5.91 -5.99
CA ARG A 55 -14.90 -6.43 -7.28
C ARG A 55 -13.98 -7.51 -7.84
N ILE A 56 -12.67 -7.30 -7.75
CA ILE A 56 -11.66 -8.30 -8.14
C ILE A 56 -11.86 -9.57 -7.32
N ASP A 57 -11.92 -9.48 -5.99
CA ASP A 57 -12.09 -10.63 -5.11
C ASP A 57 -13.36 -11.41 -5.40
N ARG A 58 -14.49 -10.70 -5.59
CA ARG A 58 -15.76 -11.31 -5.99
C ARG A 58 -15.66 -12.04 -7.32
N SER A 59 -15.00 -11.45 -8.32
CA SER A 59 -14.81 -12.06 -9.64
C SER A 59 -13.93 -13.32 -9.59
N ASN A 60 -12.99 -13.35 -8.63
CA ASN A 60 -12.09 -14.48 -8.42
C ASN A 60 -12.80 -15.62 -7.71
N SER A 61 -13.58 -15.30 -6.68
CA SER A 61 -14.38 -16.26 -5.93
C SER A 61 -15.46 -16.91 -6.81
N SER A 62 -16.06 -16.18 -7.75
CA SER A 62 -17.02 -16.76 -8.71
C SER A 62 -16.37 -17.70 -9.74
N THR A 63 -15.05 -17.65 -9.89
CA THR A 63 -14.30 -18.43 -10.90
C THR A 63 -13.47 -19.57 -10.27
N SER A 64 -13.23 -19.53 -8.95
CA SER A 64 -12.35 -20.46 -8.25
C SER A 64 -12.99 -20.92 -6.93
N SER A 65 -13.26 -22.22 -6.83
CA SER A 65 -13.80 -22.85 -5.61
C SER A 65 -12.73 -23.20 -4.57
N ASP A 66 -11.47 -22.80 -4.78
CA ASP A 66 -10.36 -23.12 -3.88
C ASP A 66 -9.99 -21.95 -2.94
N PRO A 67 -10.17 -22.09 -1.61
CA PRO A 67 -9.96 -21.01 -0.63
C PRO A 67 -8.50 -20.72 -0.27
N ARG A 68 -7.51 -21.38 -0.91
CA ARG A 68 -6.07 -21.14 -0.68
C ARG A 68 -5.42 -20.48 -1.89
N THR A 69 -5.87 -19.27 -2.24
CA THR A 69 -5.11 -18.44 -3.18
C THR A 69 -4.15 -17.55 -2.40
N ALA A 70 -3.02 -18.12 -1.96
CA ALA A 70 -1.84 -17.29 -1.77
C ALA A 70 -1.59 -16.57 -3.11
N PRO A 71 -1.26 -15.26 -3.13
CA PRO A 71 -0.91 -14.63 -4.40
C PRO A 71 0.24 -15.43 -5.02
N PRO A 72 0.16 -15.78 -6.31
CA PRO A 72 1.31 -16.38 -6.98
C PRO A 72 2.40 -15.31 -7.00
N ILE A 73 3.27 -15.34 -5.99
CA ILE A 73 4.57 -14.69 -6.02
C ILE A 73 5.34 -15.59 -6.97
N ALA A 74 5.44 -15.18 -8.24
CA ALA A 74 6.28 -15.89 -9.19
C ALA A 74 7.74 -15.64 -8.78
N SER A 75 8.18 -16.37 -7.75
CA SER A 75 9.58 -16.64 -7.56
C SER A 75 10.02 -17.28 -8.87
N SER A 76 11.15 -16.84 -9.43
CA SER A 76 11.69 -17.36 -10.70
C SER A 76 11.92 -18.88 -10.71
N GLU A 77 11.73 -19.55 -9.57
CA GLU A 77 11.88 -20.98 -9.33
C GLU A 77 10.55 -21.73 -9.11
N ASP A 78 9.40 -21.04 -9.14
CA ASP A 78 8.10 -21.69 -8.95
C ASP A 78 7.59 -22.24 -10.31
N GLU A 79 8.20 -23.36 -10.73
CA GLU A 79 7.83 -24.15 -11.93
C GLU A 79 6.39 -24.70 -11.89
N ASN A 80 5.60 -24.38 -10.85
CA ASN A 80 4.30 -24.98 -10.56
C ASN A 80 3.10 -24.17 -11.07
N LEU A 81 3.30 -22.97 -11.62
CA LEU A 81 2.25 -22.28 -12.38
C LEU A 81 2.23 -22.83 -13.80
N THR A 82 1.21 -23.62 -14.12
CA THR A 82 1.01 -24.06 -15.50
C THR A 82 0.95 -22.84 -16.43
N ALA A 83 1.53 -22.94 -17.63
CA ALA A 83 1.54 -21.85 -18.60
C ALA A 83 0.13 -21.25 -18.85
N ALA A 84 -0.91 -22.08 -18.72
CA ALA A 84 -2.31 -21.67 -18.80
C ALA A 84 -2.75 -20.77 -17.63
N GLN A 85 -2.34 -21.07 -16.40
CA GLN A 85 -2.63 -20.24 -15.22
C GLN A 85 -1.92 -18.90 -15.31
N LEU A 86 -0.65 -18.89 -15.73
CA LEU A 86 0.11 -17.65 -15.95
C LEU A 86 -0.55 -16.79 -17.03
N ALA A 87 -0.92 -17.37 -18.18
CA ALA A 87 -1.61 -16.67 -19.25
C ALA A 87 -3.00 -16.13 -18.83
N ASN A 88 -3.71 -16.84 -17.95
CA ASN A 88 -4.98 -16.37 -17.40
C ASN A 88 -4.79 -15.21 -16.42
N ALA A 89 -3.77 -15.27 -15.56
CA ALA A 89 -3.41 -14.19 -14.65
C ALA A 89 -2.99 -12.93 -15.42
N GLU A 90 -2.17 -13.07 -16.47
CA GLU A 90 -1.77 -11.96 -17.35
C GLU A 90 -2.97 -11.28 -18.02
N ARG A 91 -3.95 -12.05 -18.49
CA ARG A 91 -5.18 -11.48 -19.07
C ARG A 91 -5.98 -10.67 -18.05
N ARG A 92 -6.06 -11.14 -16.79
CA ARG A 92 -6.83 -10.48 -15.73
C ARG A 92 -6.26 -9.11 -15.37
N VAL A 93 -4.93 -8.94 -15.41
CA VAL A 93 -4.26 -7.67 -15.12
C VAL A 93 -4.65 -6.54 -16.09
N GLY A 94 -5.12 -6.89 -17.30
CA GLY A 94 -5.65 -5.95 -18.27
C GLY A 94 -7.12 -5.56 -18.08
N LEU A 95 -7.83 -6.18 -17.15
CA LEU A 95 -9.24 -5.86 -16.88
C LEU A 95 -9.38 -4.49 -16.22
N ALA A 96 -10.50 -3.82 -16.47
CA ALA A 96 -10.76 -2.46 -15.99
C ALA A 96 -10.58 -2.32 -14.47
N ASP A 97 -11.08 -3.28 -13.69
CA ASP A 97 -10.97 -3.27 -12.23
C ASP A 97 -9.51 -3.36 -11.75
N TYR A 98 -8.68 -4.15 -12.43
CA TYR A 98 -7.26 -4.30 -12.13
C TYR A 98 -6.48 -3.03 -12.47
N VAL A 99 -6.77 -2.42 -13.62
CA VAL A 99 -6.12 -1.17 -14.05
C VAL A 99 -6.48 -0.03 -13.11
N GLU A 100 -7.76 0.09 -12.73
CA GLU A 100 -8.21 1.10 -11.77
C GLU A 100 -7.56 0.90 -10.40
N ALA A 101 -7.62 -0.32 -9.85
CA ALA A 101 -7.01 -0.64 -8.56
C ALA A 101 -5.51 -0.30 -8.56
N ARG A 102 -4.79 -0.66 -9.62
CA ARG A 102 -3.36 -0.33 -9.78
C ARG A 102 -3.11 1.17 -9.77
N GLY A 103 -3.92 1.97 -10.45
CA GLY A 103 -3.75 3.42 -10.47
C GLY A 103 -3.81 4.03 -9.06
N TYR A 104 -4.80 3.62 -8.26
CA TYR A 104 -4.90 4.06 -6.87
C TYR A 104 -3.78 3.53 -5.98
N LEU A 105 -3.42 2.24 -6.13
CA LEU A 105 -2.39 1.60 -5.31
C LEU A 105 -0.99 2.13 -5.61
N GLN A 106 -0.68 2.48 -6.86
CA GLN A 106 0.59 3.13 -7.21
C GLN A 106 0.72 4.49 -6.51
N ALA A 107 -0.33 5.31 -6.55
CA ALA A 107 -0.34 6.57 -5.83
C ALA A 107 -0.22 6.36 -4.31
N ALA A 108 -0.98 5.41 -3.75
CA ALA A 108 -0.92 5.09 -2.33
C ALA A 108 0.50 4.70 -1.88
N SER A 109 1.13 3.75 -2.58
CA SER A 109 2.50 3.30 -2.27
C SER A 109 3.52 4.43 -2.38
N GLU A 110 3.42 5.31 -3.37
CA GLU A 110 4.36 6.43 -3.55
C GLU A 110 4.32 7.42 -2.38
N TYR A 111 3.12 7.83 -1.95
CA TYR A 111 2.98 8.75 -0.81
C TYR A 111 3.34 8.08 0.52
N LEU A 112 2.98 6.81 0.72
CA LEU A 112 3.33 6.06 1.93
C LEU A 112 4.84 5.81 2.03
N GLU A 113 5.53 5.53 0.92
CA GLU A 113 6.99 5.42 0.92
C GLU A 113 7.68 6.72 1.31
N ARG A 114 7.21 7.86 0.79
CA ARG A 114 7.76 9.16 1.19
C ARG A 114 7.55 9.41 2.69
N ALA A 115 6.39 9.04 3.22
CA ALA A 115 6.12 9.12 4.66
C ALA A 115 7.05 8.21 5.47
N VAL A 116 7.27 6.96 5.03
CA VAL A 116 8.20 6.02 5.67
C VAL A 116 9.64 6.54 5.62
N ALA A 117 10.07 7.13 4.50
CA ALA A 117 11.42 7.67 4.35
C ALA A 117 11.68 8.90 5.23
N ALA A 118 10.66 9.74 5.45
CA ALA A 118 10.77 10.95 6.27
C ALA A 118 10.63 10.69 7.79
N ALA A 119 9.90 9.64 8.17
CA ALA A 119 9.57 9.34 9.57
C ALA A 119 10.77 9.13 10.53
N PRO A 120 11.92 8.53 10.12
CA PRO A 120 13.08 8.36 11.00
C PRO A 120 13.71 9.69 11.44
N ALA A 121 13.83 10.66 10.52
CA ALA A 121 14.38 11.99 10.82
C ALA A 121 13.52 12.75 11.84
N GLN A 122 12.26 12.37 11.95
CA GLN A 122 11.23 12.98 12.79
C GLN A 122 10.95 12.18 14.07
N ARG A 123 11.61 11.03 14.26
CA ARG A 123 11.31 10.07 15.34
C ARG A 123 9.84 9.65 15.39
N ALA A 124 9.16 9.68 14.24
CA ALA A 124 7.74 9.38 14.09
C ALA A 124 7.50 8.02 13.39
N LEU A 125 8.54 7.21 13.23
CA LEU A 125 8.42 5.87 12.64
C LEU A 125 7.61 4.98 13.57
N SER A 126 6.47 4.49 13.06
CA SER A 126 5.55 3.62 13.81
C SER A 126 5.25 2.36 13.00
N GLY A 127 5.01 1.26 13.71
CA GLY A 127 4.59 0.00 13.11
C GLY A 127 3.32 0.15 12.27
N ASP A 128 2.36 0.99 12.69
CA ASP A 128 1.13 1.22 11.92
C ASP A 128 1.41 1.83 10.55
N LEU A 129 2.37 2.76 10.44
CA LEU A 129 2.76 3.36 9.17
C LEU A 129 3.40 2.32 8.26
N LEU A 130 4.29 1.49 8.82
CA LEU A 130 4.97 0.41 8.08
C LEU A 130 3.96 -0.64 7.60
N VAL A 131 3.01 -1.04 8.44
CA VAL A 131 1.94 -1.97 8.07
C VAL A 131 1.03 -1.37 6.99
N THR A 132 0.61 -0.11 7.13
CA THR A 132 -0.20 0.57 6.11
C THR A 132 0.53 0.61 4.76
N ALA A 133 1.83 0.90 4.75
CA ALA A 133 2.65 0.87 3.56
C ALA A 133 2.78 -0.56 2.98
N ALA A 134 2.97 -1.56 3.84
CA ALA A 134 3.04 -2.96 3.45
C ALA A 134 1.74 -3.44 2.80
N GLU A 135 0.58 -3.07 3.33
CA GLU A 135 -0.73 -3.42 2.78
C GLU A 135 -0.92 -2.85 1.37
N ALA A 136 -0.50 -1.60 1.14
CA ALA A 136 -0.53 -0.99 -0.18
C ALA A 136 0.32 -1.79 -1.17
N TYR A 137 1.55 -2.17 -0.78
CA TYR A 137 2.42 -2.99 -1.61
C TYR A 137 1.92 -4.41 -1.85
N LEU A 138 1.37 -5.06 -0.82
CA LEU A 138 0.77 -6.39 -0.92
C LEU A 138 -0.40 -6.37 -1.92
N SER A 139 -1.26 -5.36 -1.79
CA SER A 139 -2.40 -5.16 -2.68
C SER A 139 -1.93 -4.87 -4.11
N LEU A 140 -0.92 -4.01 -4.28
CA LEU A 140 -0.32 -3.69 -5.57
C LEU A 140 0.29 -4.94 -6.24
N GLY A 141 0.95 -5.81 -5.47
CA GLY A 141 1.45 -7.09 -5.93
C GLY A 141 0.34 -8.02 -6.45
N LYS A 142 -0.78 -8.11 -5.71
CA LYS A 142 -1.96 -8.93 -6.08
C LYS A 142 -2.63 -8.50 -7.40
N VAL A 143 -2.59 -7.20 -7.70
CA VAL A 143 -3.20 -6.65 -8.93
C VAL A 143 -2.22 -6.47 -10.09
N SER A 144 -0.95 -6.80 -9.88
CA SER A 144 0.11 -6.67 -10.90
C SER A 144 0.37 -7.99 -11.63
N SER A 145 1.04 -7.89 -12.79
CA SER A 145 1.48 -9.07 -13.53
C SER A 145 2.38 -9.96 -12.67
N PRO A 146 2.15 -11.29 -12.65
CA PRO A 146 3.02 -12.25 -11.95
C PRO A 146 4.49 -12.11 -12.34
N ARG A 147 4.80 -11.65 -13.56
CA ARG A 147 6.18 -11.50 -14.04
C ARG A 147 6.95 -10.38 -13.34
N VAL A 148 6.26 -9.45 -12.68
CA VAL A 148 6.86 -8.24 -12.10
C VAL A 148 6.36 -7.94 -10.69
N ASN A 149 5.45 -8.75 -10.15
CA ASN A 149 4.80 -8.47 -8.86
C ASN A 149 5.71 -8.76 -7.66
N GLU A 150 6.73 -9.60 -7.84
CA GLU A 150 7.64 -10.04 -6.79
C GLU A 150 8.28 -8.87 -6.03
N ARG A 151 8.73 -7.84 -6.76
CA ARG A 151 9.33 -6.63 -6.15
C ARG A 151 8.42 -5.95 -5.14
N TYR A 152 7.11 -5.99 -5.37
CA TYR A 152 6.12 -5.40 -4.46
C TYR A 152 5.96 -6.24 -3.20
N PHE A 153 5.93 -7.57 -3.36
CA PHE A 153 5.87 -8.49 -2.22
C PHE A 153 7.13 -8.41 -1.35
N ARG A 154 8.32 -8.41 -1.96
CA ARG A 154 9.58 -8.22 -1.20
C ARG A 154 9.57 -6.92 -0.41
N ARG A 155 9.10 -5.81 -1.01
CA ARG A 155 9.00 -4.54 -0.31
C ARG A 155 7.99 -4.59 0.85
N ALA A 156 6.82 -5.21 0.66
CA ALA A 156 5.85 -5.41 1.73
C ALA A 156 6.44 -6.22 2.89
N LEU A 157 7.15 -7.31 2.59
CA LEU A 157 7.80 -8.16 3.59
C LEU A 157 8.91 -7.42 4.36
N GLN A 158 9.72 -6.59 3.69
CA GLN A 158 10.69 -5.72 4.35
C GLN A 158 10.02 -4.76 5.35
N LEU A 159 8.90 -4.14 4.96
CA LEU A 159 8.15 -3.21 5.80
C LEU A 159 7.52 -3.93 7.01
N LEU A 160 6.95 -5.12 6.80
CA LEU A 160 6.41 -5.96 7.89
C LEU A 160 7.51 -6.41 8.86
N GLY A 161 8.67 -6.83 8.35
CA GLY A 161 9.82 -7.17 9.17
C GLY A 161 10.31 -5.98 10.01
N ALA A 162 10.38 -4.79 9.41
CA ALA A 162 10.70 -3.56 10.12
C ALA A 162 9.65 -3.21 11.19
N ALA A 163 8.36 -3.44 10.91
CA ALA A 163 7.29 -3.21 11.88
C ALA A 163 7.38 -4.18 13.07
N ALA A 164 7.63 -5.47 12.82
CA ALA A 164 7.80 -6.48 13.85
C ALA A 164 9.04 -6.26 14.73
N ALA A 165 10.05 -5.56 14.22
CA ALA A 165 11.25 -5.20 14.97
C ALA A 165 11.02 -4.02 15.94
N ILE A 166 9.91 -3.28 15.83
CA ILE A 166 9.59 -2.17 16.75
C ILE A 166 9.15 -2.74 18.10
N GLN A 167 9.84 -2.34 19.16
CA GLN A 167 9.54 -2.81 20.50
C GLN A 167 8.11 -2.44 20.93
N GLY A 168 7.35 -3.44 21.39
CA GLY A 168 5.97 -3.26 21.83
C GLY A 168 4.94 -3.17 20.70
N PHE A 169 5.35 -3.25 19.44
CA PHE A 169 4.44 -3.38 18.31
C PHE A 169 4.20 -4.85 17.98
N ALA A 170 2.95 -5.23 17.73
CA ALA A 170 2.57 -6.60 17.37
C ALA A 170 1.83 -6.59 16.04
N LEU A 171 2.26 -7.43 15.11
CA LEU A 171 1.54 -7.67 13.86
C LEU A 171 0.25 -8.45 14.13
N SER A 172 -0.74 -8.27 13.27
CA SER A 172 -1.91 -9.16 13.21
C SER A 172 -1.45 -10.62 12.99
N PRO A 173 -2.11 -11.64 13.58
CA PRO A 173 -1.74 -13.04 13.42
C PRO A 173 -1.58 -13.47 11.95
N ASP A 174 -2.42 -12.95 11.06
CA ASP A 174 -2.36 -13.26 9.63
C ASP A 174 -1.11 -12.68 8.97
N LEU A 175 -0.74 -11.45 9.32
CA LEU A 175 0.46 -10.78 8.79
C LEU A 175 1.74 -11.39 9.36
N GLN A 176 1.71 -11.81 10.63
CA GLN A 176 2.81 -12.54 11.26
C GLN A 176 3.04 -13.89 10.58
N SER A 177 1.96 -14.67 10.38
CA SER A 177 2.04 -15.95 9.68
C SER A 177 2.56 -15.79 8.25
N PHE A 178 2.09 -14.77 7.53
CA PHE A 178 2.58 -14.44 6.19
C PHE A 178 4.07 -14.05 6.20
N LEU A 179 4.50 -13.21 7.15
CA LEU A 179 5.90 -12.83 7.27
C LEU A 179 6.80 -14.04 7.55
N ASP A 180 6.37 -14.94 8.42
CA ASP A 180 7.15 -16.14 8.77
C ASP A 180 7.24 -17.14 7.60
N GLU A 181 6.15 -17.31 6.83
CA GLU A 181 6.12 -18.16 5.63
C GLU A 181 7.07 -17.66 4.53
N TYR A 182 7.11 -16.34 4.30
CA TYR A 182 7.84 -15.73 3.19
C TYR A 182 9.14 -15.02 3.59
N ARG A 183 9.62 -15.23 4.82
CA ARG A 183 10.82 -14.56 5.35
C ARG A 183 12.08 -14.78 4.50
N TRP A 184 12.14 -15.91 3.79
CA TRP A 184 13.24 -16.29 2.91
C TRP A 184 13.40 -15.37 1.69
N LEU A 185 12.35 -14.65 1.27
CA LEU A 185 12.38 -13.70 0.15
C LEU A 185 13.07 -12.37 0.47
N ILE A 186 13.47 -12.15 1.73
CA ILE A 186 14.06 -10.90 2.23
C ILE A 186 15.60 -11.01 2.37
N VAL A 187 16.16 -12.23 2.29
CA VAL A 187 17.59 -12.54 2.52
C VAL A 187 18.42 -12.28 1.26
#